data_AF-A0A2E0L0J3-F1
#
_entry.id   AF-A0A2E0L0J3-F1
#
_cell.length_a   1.000
_cell.length_b   1.000
_cell.length_c   1.000
_cell.angle_alpha   90.00
_cell.angle_beta   90.00
_cell.angle_gamma   90.00
#
_symmetry.space_group_name_H-M   'P 1'
#
loop_
_entity.id
_entity.type
_entity.pdbx_description
1 polymer ?
#
loop_
_entity_poly.entity_id
_entity_poly.type
_entity_poly.pdbx_seq_one_letter_code
_entity_poly.pdbx_strand_id
1 'polypeptide(L)'
;MLAGLWLLVGAALPTSAQEPPPFATNTPLPPEPVISTPSAPINRFVLRPWREDDLLNVLYTHIRQLRPGMTQREQAIELLQYELTRRFPDAPHDPAAREHLLQAALAAPSARIDLRGLMRPHLEYLVNQRASDGQATLLPFEHNGLQIEVIPANLDGNDGQDAVLHVYYPGPNDRLLYNDFVPIVATNNDTYRLLTTPDLPVAPLGMVESLELMGVGDFNSDGLDELAVSLDDGQLNRELRVFGWRGGSLVSLVQPGQSIRYGAIDTWMAGGAALEVQVYREESAAWQCLSEQGVTWQWTANFFRPAADPTGYIFQDTANCLFYDAEPLYAQPIDDALLTISEIAPLAPSEDDYSAQRAGVYRAMLQVFDGDIGSAIATALELESRAEPDSWLAVQAGALIAALGEQGVTPLEICAALINAGPHGACNVDDALTRILEERPLQRDEPIVDQLAALGIVVRDQRTISQVGRADRQAVYFSMAGGHWWAFAPLDPQVYTAEQIDPLPGFEPLTAPIPVLTASQSLYDALLVDNNPARVLTLLAELRRNNPQTALASDVLYLEALSYDLLVDRTRARQAYYDLWQQSPFSVWGQLAAEHLEQR
;
A
#
# COMPACT_ATOMS: atom_id res chain seq x y z
N MET A 1 7.29 -43.45 -45.71
CA MET A 1 5.88 -43.88 -45.93
C MET A 1 5.12 -43.51 -44.67
N LEU A 2 4.39 -42.39 -44.74
CA LEU A 2 2.91 -42.32 -44.68
C LEU A 2 2.43 -42.43 -43.22
N ALA A 3 2.16 -41.31 -42.54
CA ALA A 3 0.99 -40.42 -42.66
C ALA A 3 -0.01 -40.73 -41.52
N GLY A 4 -0.20 -39.80 -40.59
CA GLY A 4 -1.43 -38.98 -40.49
C GLY A 4 -2.30 -39.54 -39.34
N LEU A 5 -3.15 -38.83 -38.60
CA LEU A 5 -3.69 -37.48 -38.73
C LEU A 5 -4.53 -37.26 -37.44
N TRP A 6 -4.30 -36.16 -36.72
CA TRP A 6 -5.26 -35.32 -35.97
C TRP A 6 -6.01 -35.86 -34.73
N LEU A 7 -5.78 -35.18 -33.60
CA LEU A 7 -6.84 -34.83 -32.64
C LEU A 7 -6.59 -33.41 -32.12
N LEU A 8 -7.51 -32.52 -32.48
CA LEU A 8 -7.64 -31.15 -32.00
C LEU A 8 -7.96 -31.15 -30.50
N VAL A 9 -7.17 -30.43 -29.71
CA VAL A 9 -7.64 -29.86 -28.44
C VAL A 9 -7.52 -28.35 -28.60
N GLY A 10 -8.67 -27.69 -28.76
CA GLY A 10 -8.76 -26.25 -28.72
C GLY A 10 -8.49 -25.78 -27.30
N ALA A 11 -7.31 -25.22 -27.06
CA ALA A 11 -7.06 -24.38 -25.90
C ALA A 11 -7.77 -23.04 -26.16
N ALA A 12 -8.83 -22.78 -25.40
CA ALA A 12 -9.36 -21.43 -25.28
C ALA A 12 -8.30 -20.57 -24.59
N LEU A 13 -7.95 -19.46 -25.22
CA LEU A 13 -7.08 -18.42 -24.66
C LEU A 13 -7.65 -17.93 -23.32
N PRO A 14 -6.83 -17.65 -22.29
CA PRO A 14 -7.24 -16.76 -21.23
C PRO A 14 -7.47 -15.40 -21.89
N THR A 15 -8.74 -15.02 -22.01
CA THR A 15 -9.11 -13.65 -22.35
C THR A 15 -8.64 -12.82 -21.17
N SER A 16 -7.80 -11.82 -21.41
CA SER A 16 -7.48 -10.82 -20.42
C SER A 16 -8.78 -10.34 -19.78
N ALA A 17 -8.81 -10.38 -18.45
CA ALA A 17 -9.87 -9.80 -17.65
C ALA A 17 -9.81 -8.28 -17.85
N GLN A 18 -10.38 -7.82 -18.95
CA GLN A 18 -11.01 -6.51 -18.99
C GLN A 18 -11.93 -6.50 -17.78
N GLU A 19 -11.71 -5.57 -16.83
CA GLU A 19 -12.72 -5.24 -15.82
C GLU A 19 -14.04 -5.15 -16.59
N PRO A 20 -15.01 -6.05 -16.37
CA PRO A 20 -16.28 -5.92 -17.04
C PRO A 20 -16.77 -4.51 -16.71
N PRO A 21 -17.21 -3.71 -17.70
CA PRO A 21 -17.82 -2.41 -17.39
C PRO A 21 -18.82 -2.70 -16.28
N PRO A 22 -18.75 -1.97 -15.14
CA PRO A 22 -19.47 -2.36 -13.93
C PRO A 22 -20.88 -2.65 -14.37
N PHE A 23 -21.29 -3.93 -14.29
CA PHE A 23 -22.65 -4.29 -14.63
C PHE A 23 -23.47 -3.33 -13.80
N ALA A 24 -24.27 -2.50 -14.47
CA ALA A 24 -25.25 -1.67 -13.82
C ALA A 24 -26.23 -2.64 -13.16
N THR A 25 -25.85 -3.11 -11.98
CA THR A 25 -26.75 -3.81 -11.10
C THR A 25 -27.77 -2.73 -10.80
N ASN A 26 -28.99 -2.92 -11.31
CA ASN A 26 -30.17 -2.13 -10.94
C ASN A 26 -30.53 -2.35 -9.46
N THR A 27 -29.55 -2.54 -8.59
CA THR A 27 -29.68 -2.43 -7.16
C THR A 27 -30.03 -0.97 -6.91
N PRO A 28 -31.24 -0.67 -6.43
CA PRO A 28 -31.63 0.71 -6.14
C PRO A 28 -30.54 1.32 -5.26
N LEU A 29 -29.92 2.39 -5.76
CA LEU A 29 -29.04 3.21 -4.94
C LEU A 29 -29.86 3.60 -3.69
N PRO A 30 -29.35 3.36 -2.47
CA PRO A 30 -30.02 3.87 -1.30
C PRO A 30 -30.20 5.39 -1.51
N PRO A 31 -31.36 5.95 -1.13
CA PRO A 31 -31.61 7.37 -1.31
C PRO A 31 -30.46 8.16 -0.71
N GLU A 32 -29.98 9.17 -1.43
CA GLU A 32 -28.97 10.08 -0.90
C GLU A 32 -29.47 10.64 0.43
N PRO A 33 -28.60 10.72 1.46
CA PRO A 33 -29.00 11.24 2.75
C PRO A 33 -29.63 12.62 2.55
N VAL A 34 -30.78 12.86 3.18
CA VAL A 34 -31.47 14.14 3.08
C VAL A 34 -30.56 15.21 3.68
N ILE A 35 -29.92 15.97 2.79
CA ILE A 35 -29.05 17.07 3.14
C ILE A 35 -29.89 18.08 3.93
N SER A 36 -29.57 18.24 5.20
CA SER A 36 -30.24 19.23 6.05
C SER A 36 -29.20 20.04 6.79
N THR A 37 -29.44 21.34 6.88
CA THR A 37 -28.80 22.22 7.86
C THR A 37 -29.71 22.31 9.08
N PRO A 38 -29.20 22.71 10.26
CA PRO A 38 -30.04 22.91 11.43
C PRO A 38 -31.20 23.87 11.12
N SER A 39 -32.43 23.37 11.20
CA SER A 39 -33.65 24.12 10.88
C SER A 39 -34.10 25.06 12.01
N ALA A 40 -33.48 24.94 13.19
CA ALA A 40 -33.80 25.68 14.40
C ALA A 40 -32.52 26.01 15.20
N PRO A 41 -32.54 27.00 16.09
CA PRO A 41 -31.43 27.27 16.99
C PRO A 41 -31.17 26.11 17.96
N ILE A 42 -29.93 25.98 18.45
CA ILE A 42 -29.48 24.87 19.32
C ILE A 42 -30.36 24.61 20.56
N ASN A 43 -31.02 25.63 21.11
CA ASN A 43 -31.90 25.45 22.26
C ASN A 43 -33.17 24.62 21.96
N ARG A 44 -33.45 24.35 20.68
CA ARG A 44 -34.48 23.42 20.20
C ARG A 44 -33.96 22.01 19.94
N PHE A 45 -32.67 21.76 20.13
CA PHE A 45 -32.08 20.43 19.97
C PHE A 45 -31.58 19.88 21.30
N VAL A 46 -31.57 18.55 21.40
CA VAL A 46 -30.90 17.80 22.46
C VAL A 46 -30.16 16.59 21.90
N LEU A 47 -29.26 16.04 22.69
CA LEU A 47 -28.62 14.76 22.35
C LEU A 47 -29.67 13.65 22.31
N ARG A 48 -29.67 12.91 21.19
CA ARG A 48 -30.54 11.75 20.96
C ARG A 48 -30.32 10.71 22.07
N PRO A 49 -31.40 10.18 22.70
CA PRO A 49 -31.29 9.04 23.59
C PRO A 49 -31.18 7.75 22.76
N TRP A 50 -29.96 7.30 22.47
CA TRP A 50 -29.72 6.11 21.66
C TRP A 50 -30.42 4.86 22.21
N ARG A 51 -31.13 4.15 21.33
CA ARG A 51 -31.44 2.72 21.47
C ARG A 51 -30.50 1.93 20.57
N GLU A 52 -30.35 0.64 20.86
CA GLU A 52 -29.51 -0.26 20.06
C GLU A 52 -29.94 -0.24 18.58
N ASP A 53 -31.23 -0.45 18.31
CA ASP A 53 -31.80 -0.43 16.95
C ASP A 53 -31.55 0.89 16.22
N ASP A 54 -31.62 2.03 16.92
CA ASP A 54 -31.40 3.35 16.32
C ASP A 54 -29.95 3.50 15.84
N LEU A 55 -28.99 3.08 16.67
CA LEU A 55 -27.57 3.17 16.34
C LEU A 55 -27.17 2.13 15.28
N LEU A 56 -27.74 0.93 15.34
CA LEU A 56 -27.58 -0.09 14.30
C LEU A 56 -28.10 0.39 12.94
N ASN A 57 -29.24 1.09 12.90
CA ASN A 57 -29.77 1.66 11.68
C ASN A 57 -28.85 2.74 11.08
N VAL A 58 -28.23 3.58 11.92
CA VAL A 58 -27.23 4.56 11.47
C VAL A 58 -26.00 3.86 10.91
N LEU A 59 -25.43 2.90 11.65
CA LEU A 59 -24.30 2.09 11.20
C LEU A 59 -24.59 1.40 9.85
N TYR A 60 -25.73 0.73 9.74
CA TYR A 60 -26.18 0.08 8.52
C TYR A 60 -26.31 1.05 7.33
N THR A 61 -26.85 2.25 7.58
CA THR A 61 -26.95 3.31 6.55
C THR A 61 -25.58 3.73 6.06
N HIS A 62 -24.61 3.93 6.96
CA HIS A 62 -23.25 4.30 6.60
C HIS A 62 -22.53 3.19 5.81
N ILE A 63 -22.70 1.92 6.20
CA ILE A 63 -22.16 0.76 5.49
C ILE A 63 -22.72 0.68 4.06
N ARG A 64 -24.04 0.82 3.87
CA ARG A 64 -24.66 0.77 2.53
C ARG A 64 -24.26 1.91 1.62
N GLN A 65 -23.90 3.06 2.19
CA GLN A 65 -23.43 4.22 1.45
C GLN A 65 -21.92 4.17 1.17
N LEU A 66 -21.19 3.18 1.70
CA LEU A 66 -19.76 3.05 1.49
C LEU A 66 -19.42 2.71 0.03
N ARG A 67 -18.42 3.40 -0.52
CA ARG A 67 -17.88 3.21 -1.88
C ARG A 67 -16.36 3.22 -1.82
N PRO A 68 -15.65 2.59 -2.80
CA PRO A 68 -14.20 2.64 -2.87
C PRO A 68 -13.66 4.08 -2.81
N GLY A 69 -12.65 4.32 -1.98
CA GLY A 69 -12.01 5.63 -1.81
C GLY A 69 -12.69 6.59 -0.81
N MET A 70 -13.79 6.20 -0.17
CA MET A 70 -14.49 7.04 0.83
C MET A 70 -13.90 6.91 2.25
N THR A 71 -12.64 7.29 2.43
CA THR A 71 -11.90 7.13 3.71
C THR A 71 -12.60 7.73 4.94
N GLN A 72 -13.22 8.91 4.82
CA GLN A 72 -13.99 9.52 5.93
C GLN A 72 -15.17 8.66 6.38
N ARG A 73 -15.78 7.92 5.46
CA ARG A 73 -16.92 7.04 5.76
C ARG A 73 -16.47 5.74 6.40
N GLU A 74 -15.31 5.22 6.02
CA GLU A 74 -14.65 4.09 6.67
C GLU A 74 -14.38 4.40 8.16
N GLN A 75 -13.76 5.55 8.43
CA GLN A 75 -13.53 6.04 9.80
C GLN A 75 -14.83 6.28 10.58
N ALA A 76 -15.87 6.80 9.93
CA ALA A 76 -17.18 6.98 10.56
C ALA A 76 -17.83 5.64 10.95
N ILE A 77 -17.68 4.60 10.13
CA ILE A 77 -18.17 3.25 10.44
C ILE A 77 -17.43 2.67 11.63
N GLU A 78 -16.10 2.80 11.68
CA GLU A 78 -15.28 2.35 12.80
C GLU A 78 -15.67 3.04 14.12
N LEU A 79 -15.87 4.36 14.10
CA LEU A 79 -16.34 5.10 15.28
C LEU A 79 -17.75 4.71 15.72
N LEU A 80 -18.66 4.43 14.77
CA LEU A 80 -20.00 3.92 15.06
C LEU A 80 -19.97 2.51 15.66
N GLN A 81 -19.09 1.62 15.18
CA GLN A 81 -18.87 0.28 15.76
C GLN A 81 -18.33 0.39 17.19
N TYR A 82 -17.38 1.30 17.43
CA TYR A 82 -16.86 1.59 18.77
C TYR A 82 -17.96 2.15 19.69
N GLU A 83 -18.74 3.12 19.22
CA GLU A 83 -19.85 3.68 19.99
C GLU A 83 -20.92 2.64 20.33
N LEU A 84 -21.27 1.78 19.36
CA LEU A 84 -22.20 0.66 19.54
C LEU A 84 -21.72 -0.24 20.68
N THR A 85 -20.46 -0.70 20.60
CA THR A 85 -19.85 -1.54 21.63
C THR A 85 -19.82 -0.84 22.99
N ARG A 86 -19.58 0.46 23.03
CA ARG A 86 -19.46 1.21 24.27
C ARG A 86 -20.79 1.42 24.98
N ARG A 87 -21.86 1.69 24.21
CA ARG A 87 -23.21 1.93 24.74
C ARG A 87 -23.99 0.65 24.98
N PHE A 88 -23.78 -0.35 24.13
CA PHE A 88 -24.47 -1.63 24.14
C PHE A 88 -23.43 -2.76 24.04
N PRO A 89 -22.80 -3.15 25.16
CA PRO A 89 -21.88 -4.28 25.18
C PRO A 89 -22.55 -5.52 24.58
N ASP A 90 -21.80 -6.30 23.80
CA ASP A 90 -22.26 -7.51 23.12
C ASP A 90 -23.34 -7.30 22.02
N ALA A 91 -23.62 -6.05 21.64
CA ALA A 91 -24.50 -5.75 20.51
C ALA A 91 -23.89 -6.18 19.16
N PRO A 92 -24.70 -6.60 18.18
CA PRO A 92 -26.17 -6.70 18.25
C PRO A 92 -26.62 -7.90 19.10
N HIS A 93 -27.58 -7.69 20.00
CA HIS A 93 -28.15 -8.75 20.84
C HIS A 93 -29.17 -9.60 20.09
N ASP A 94 -29.90 -9.00 19.15
CA ASP A 94 -30.81 -9.73 18.27
C ASP A 94 -30.00 -10.49 17.19
N PRO A 95 -30.09 -11.83 17.13
CA PRO A 95 -29.40 -12.63 16.11
C PRO A 95 -29.77 -12.22 14.68
N ALA A 96 -31.02 -11.80 14.44
CA ALA A 96 -31.45 -11.39 13.11
C ALA A 96 -30.81 -10.05 12.70
N ALA A 97 -30.74 -9.08 13.63
CA ALA A 97 -30.02 -7.83 13.42
C ALA A 97 -28.52 -8.05 13.19
N ARG A 98 -27.91 -9.00 13.91
CA ARG A 98 -26.50 -9.38 13.74
C ARG A 98 -26.20 -9.94 12.35
N GLU A 99 -26.98 -10.93 11.93
CA GLU A 99 -26.86 -11.51 10.60
C GLU A 99 -27.07 -10.43 9.53
N HIS A 100 -28.08 -9.57 9.68
CA HIS A 100 -28.33 -8.50 8.73
C HIS A 100 -27.17 -7.50 8.62
N LEU A 101 -26.58 -7.11 9.75
CA LEU A 101 -25.43 -6.21 9.79
C LEU A 101 -24.18 -6.86 9.19
N LEU A 102 -23.93 -8.15 9.50
CA LEU A 102 -22.82 -8.91 8.94
C LEU A 102 -22.93 -9.01 7.41
N GLN A 103 -24.10 -9.38 6.89
CA GLN A 103 -24.34 -9.46 5.44
C GLN A 103 -24.18 -8.09 4.76
N ALA A 104 -24.63 -7.01 5.41
CA ALA A 104 -24.43 -5.66 4.89
C ALA A 104 -22.95 -5.29 4.81
N ALA A 105 -22.17 -5.66 5.82
CA ALA A 105 -20.75 -5.36 5.90
C ALA A 105 -19.92 -6.22 4.93
N LEU A 106 -20.25 -7.51 4.76
CA LEU A 106 -19.66 -8.39 3.74
C LEU A 106 -19.98 -7.94 2.30
N ALA A 107 -21.14 -7.31 2.08
CA ALA A 107 -21.54 -6.76 0.78
C ALA A 107 -20.94 -5.37 0.50
N ALA A 108 -20.31 -4.73 1.49
CA ALA A 108 -19.62 -3.45 1.31
C ALA A 108 -18.33 -3.64 0.48
N PRO A 109 -17.73 -2.56 -0.04
CA PRO A 109 -16.42 -2.65 -0.67
C PRO A 109 -15.41 -3.38 0.23
N SER A 110 -14.74 -4.41 -0.30
CA SER A 110 -13.82 -5.22 0.50
C SER A 110 -12.70 -4.38 1.11
N ALA A 111 -12.10 -4.89 2.18
CA ALA A 111 -10.98 -4.26 2.87
C ALA A 111 -11.30 -2.96 3.62
N ARG A 112 -12.59 -2.58 3.76
CA ARG A 112 -12.94 -1.24 4.29
C ARG A 112 -13.59 -1.22 5.67
N ILE A 113 -14.07 -2.36 6.14
CA ILE A 113 -14.77 -2.47 7.43
C ILE A 113 -14.09 -3.55 8.24
N ASP A 114 -13.69 -3.23 9.46
CA ASP A 114 -13.23 -4.24 10.39
C ASP A 114 -14.43 -5.05 10.89
N LEU A 115 -14.48 -6.32 10.48
CA LEU A 115 -15.57 -7.23 10.83
C LEU A 115 -15.32 -7.96 12.15
N ARG A 116 -14.13 -7.85 12.77
CA ARG A 116 -13.79 -8.60 14.00
C ARG A 116 -14.77 -8.36 15.13
N GLY A 117 -15.17 -7.11 15.34
CA GLY A 117 -16.13 -6.71 16.38
C GLY A 117 -17.51 -7.33 16.21
N LEU A 118 -17.89 -7.70 14.98
CA LEU A 118 -19.16 -8.37 14.68
C LEU A 118 -19.00 -9.89 14.62
N MET A 119 -17.91 -10.36 14.01
CA MET A 119 -17.67 -11.77 13.71
C MET A 119 -17.24 -12.56 14.95
N ARG A 120 -16.32 -12.05 15.77
CA ARG A 120 -15.76 -12.82 16.89
C ARG A 120 -16.80 -13.16 17.97
N PRO A 121 -17.68 -12.24 18.43
CA PRO A 121 -18.76 -12.60 19.34
C PRO A 121 -19.74 -13.62 18.73
N HIS A 122 -20.00 -13.52 17.42
CA HIS A 122 -20.83 -14.51 16.72
C HIS A 122 -20.17 -15.88 16.67
N LEU A 123 -18.88 -15.92 16.35
CA LEU A 123 -18.08 -17.14 16.30
C LEU A 123 -18.02 -17.84 17.66
N GLU A 124 -17.79 -17.09 18.75
CA GLU A 124 -17.82 -17.64 20.11
C GLU A 124 -19.16 -18.28 20.44
N TYR A 125 -20.27 -17.65 20.06
CA TYR A 125 -21.60 -18.23 20.21
C TYR A 125 -21.76 -19.53 19.41
N LEU A 126 -21.34 -19.56 18.13
CA LEU A 126 -21.44 -20.74 17.27
C LEU A 126 -20.61 -21.92 17.79
N VAL A 127 -19.37 -21.65 18.20
CA VAL A 127 -18.46 -22.67 18.74
C VAL A 127 -19.03 -23.25 20.03
N ASN A 128 -19.54 -22.40 20.92
CA ASN A 128 -20.15 -22.86 22.18
C ASN A 128 -21.47 -23.62 21.98
N GLN A 129 -22.28 -23.21 21.01
CA GLN A 129 -23.46 -23.98 20.62
C GLN A 129 -23.05 -25.38 20.16
N ARG A 130 -22.02 -25.48 19.33
CA ARG A 130 -21.53 -26.77 18.82
C ARG A 130 -20.94 -27.66 19.91
N ALA A 131 -20.19 -27.09 20.85
CA ALA A 131 -19.67 -27.80 22.01
C ALA A 131 -20.81 -28.39 22.87
N SER A 132 -21.89 -27.62 23.06
CA SER A 132 -23.05 -28.05 23.86
C SER A 132 -23.85 -29.21 23.27
N ASP A 133 -23.69 -29.49 21.97
CA ASP A 133 -24.31 -30.65 21.28
C ASP A 133 -23.64 -32.00 21.63
N GLY A 134 -22.70 -32.00 22.59
CA GLY A 134 -22.04 -33.20 23.10
C GLY A 134 -20.81 -33.65 22.28
N GLN A 135 -20.27 -32.76 21.45
CA GLN A 135 -19.01 -33.01 20.74
C GLN A 135 -17.83 -32.55 21.61
N ALA A 136 -17.10 -33.53 22.18
CA ALA A 136 -15.91 -33.27 23.00
C ALA A 136 -14.73 -32.68 22.20
N THR A 137 -14.77 -32.77 20.88
CA THR A 137 -13.77 -32.21 19.96
C THR A 137 -14.48 -31.41 18.89
N LEU A 138 -14.06 -30.15 18.72
CA LEU A 138 -14.56 -29.31 17.63
C LEU A 138 -14.07 -29.85 16.29
N LEU A 139 -15.00 -30.08 15.39
CA LEU A 139 -14.73 -30.44 13.99
C LEU A 139 -15.00 -29.24 13.09
N PRO A 140 -14.36 -29.16 11.90
CA PRO A 140 -14.69 -28.14 10.91
C PRO A 140 -16.19 -28.09 10.61
N PHE A 141 -16.73 -26.88 10.42
CA PHE A 141 -18.15 -26.67 10.14
C PHE A 141 -18.40 -25.39 9.32
N GLU A 142 -19.58 -25.33 8.72
CA GLU A 142 -20.06 -24.17 7.97
C GLU A 142 -21.30 -23.58 8.64
N HIS A 143 -21.41 -22.25 8.66
CA HIS A 143 -22.62 -21.54 9.07
C HIS A 143 -22.90 -20.35 8.15
N ASN A 144 -24.02 -20.38 7.42
CA ASN A 144 -24.43 -19.28 6.52
C ASN A 144 -23.32 -18.83 5.53
N GLY A 145 -22.57 -19.76 4.96
CA GLY A 145 -21.45 -19.48 4.05
C GLY A 145 -20.12 -19.16 4.74
N LEU A 146 -20.12 -18.91 6.05
CA LEU A 146 -18.89 -18.82 6.85
C LEU A 146 -18.28 -20.21 7.02
N GLN A 147 -17.06 -20.39 6.52
CA GLN A 147 -16.28 -21.62 6.65
C GLN A 147 -15.39 -21.51 7.89
N ILE A 148 -15.44 -22.53 8.75
CA ILE A 148 -14.65 -22.59 10.00
C ILE A 148 -13.88 -23.89 10.01
N GLU A 149 -12.58 -23.80 9.76
CA GLU A 149 -11.63 -24.89 9.89
C GLU A 149 -11.05 -24.88 11.31
N VAL A 150 -10.87 -26.07 11.88
CA VAL A 150 -10.38 -26.24 13.26
C VAL A 150 -9.01 -26.90 13.21
N ILE A 151 -7.99 -26.19 13.70
CA ILE A 151 -6.59 -26.63 13.70
C ILE A 151 -6.23 -26.90 15.16
N PRO A 152 -5.99 -28.17 15.56
CA PRO A 152 -5.65 -28.49 16.94
C PRO A 152 -4.39 -27.76 17.41
N ALA A 153 -4.38 -27.33 18.67
CA ALA A 153 -3.25 -26.67 19.31
C ALA A 153 -3.16 -27.05 20.79
N ASN A 154 -2.00 -26.87 21.41
CA ASN A 154 -1.81 -26.90 22.86
C ASN A 154 -1.41 -25.51 23.36
N LEU A 155 -2.37 -24.62 23.54
CA LEU A 155 -2.06 -23.21 23.85
C LEU A 155 -1.77 -23.03 25.33
N ASP A 156 -2.55 -23.67 26.22
CA ASP A 156 -2.46 -23.46 27.66
C ASP A 156 -1.95 -24.67 28.48
N GLY A 157 -1.54 -25.75 27.80
CA GLY A 157 -1.08 -27.00 28.40
C GLY A 157 -2.18 -28.07 28.50
N ASN A 158 -3.42 -27.76 28.08
CA ASN A 158 -4.53 -28.71 28.02
C ASN A 158 -4.61 -29.38 26.64
N ASP A 159 -3.67 -30.30 26.40
CA ASP A 159 -3.54 -31.05 25.14
C ASP A 159 -4.88 -31.59 24.62
N GLY A 160 -5.21 -31.21 23.38
CA GLY A 160 -6.31 -31.82 22.61
C GLY A 160 -7.68 -31.14 22.76
N GLN A 161 -7.78 -30.04 23.51
CA GLN A 161 -9.01 -29.23 23.56
C GLN A 161 -8.84 -27.86 22.91
N ASP A 162 -7.66 -27.25 22.99
CA ASP A 162 -7.40 -25.95 22.36
C ASP A 162 -7.29 -26.07 20.84
N ALA A 163 -7.53 -24.96 20.15
CA ALA A 163 -7.44 -24.90 18.70
C ALA A 163 -7.17 -23.49 18.18
N VAL A 164 -6.76 -23.41 16.93
CA VAL A 164 -6.82 -22.21 16.10
C VAL A 164 -7.94 -22.41 15.09
N LEU A 165 -8.88 -21.47 15.06
CA LEU A 165 -9.93 -21.44 14.05
C LEU A 165 -9.44 -20.65 12.84
N HIS A 166 -9.43 -21.25 11.66
CA HIS A 166 -9.30 -20.53 10.40
C HIS A 166 -10.70 -20.24 9.88
N VAL A 167 -11.07 -18.96 9.93
CA VAL A 167 -12.43 -18.49 9.70
C VAL A 167 -12.44 -17.64 8.45
N TYR A 168 -13.09 -18.12 7.40
CA TYR A 168 -13.13 -17.41 6.14
C TYR A 168 -14.51 -17.40 5.49
N TYR A 169 -14.76 -16.36 4.72
CA TYR A 169 -15.98 -16.19 3.95
C TYR A 169 -15.65 -16.05 2.47
N PRO A 170 -15.89 -17.09 1.65
CA PRO A 170 -15.69 -17.02 0.21
C PRO A 170 -16.77 -16.15 -0.44
N GLY A 171 -16.34 -15.21 -1.29
CA GLY A 171 -17.21 -14.39 -2.12
C GLY A 171 -17.36 -14.93 -3.54
N PRO A 172 -18.09 -14.21 -4.41
CA PRO A 172 -18.17 -14.53 -5.83
C PRO A 172 -16.78 -14.57 -6.48
N ASN A 173 -16.56 -15.51 -7.40
CA ASN A 173 -15.29 -15.72 -8.12
C ASN A 173 -14.10 -16.00 -7.21
N ASP A 174 -14.30 -16.76 -6.13
CA ASP A 174 -13.27 -17.16 -5.16
C ASP A 174 -12.55 -15.98 -4.48
N ARG A 175 -13.14 -14.78 -4.53
CA ARG A 175 -12.63 -13.61 -3.80
C ARG A 175 -12.93 -13.76 -2.32
N LEU A 176 -11.90 -13.68 -1.49
CA LEU A 176 -12.04 -13.69 -0.04
C LEU A 176 -12.73 -12.40 0.45
N LEU A 177 -13.84 -12.54 1.20
CA LEU A 177 -14.54 -11.40 1.82
C LEU A 177 -14.16 -11.21 3.29
N TYR A 178 -13.71 -12.29 3.93
CA TYR A 178 -13.22 -12.32 5.31
C TYR A 178 -12.27 -13.49 5.50
N ASN A 179 -11.22 -13.30 6.29
CA ASN A 179 -10.26 -14.30 6.73
C ASN A 179 -9.65 -13.85 8.06
N ASP A 180 -9.71 -14.73 9.06
CA ASP A 180 -9.18 -14.53 10.41
C ASP A 180 -8.64 -15.84 10.96
N PHE A 181 -7.59 -15.74 11.78
CA PHE A 181 -7.06 -16.85 12.56
C PHE A 181 -7.31 -16.55 14.04
N VAL A 182 -8.23 -17.30 14.65
CA VAL A 182 -8.74 -17.05 15.99
C VAL A 182 -8.39 -18.20 16.92
N PRO A 183 -7.42 -18.03 17.83
CA PRO A 183 -7.14 -19.06 18.83
C PRO A 183 -8.26 -19.14 19.86
N ILE A 184 -8.57 -20.35 20.27
CA ILE A 184 -9.60 -20.66 21.26
C ILE A 184 -9.02 -21.59 22.31
N VAL A 185 -9.44 -21.38 23.56
CA VAL A 185 -9.10 -22.27 24.68
C VAL A 185 -10.37 -22.87 25.25
N ALA A 186 -10.30 -24.14 25.63
CA ALA A 186 -11.38 -24.76 26.37
C ALA A 186 -11.40 -24.22 27.81
N THR A 187 -12.60 -24.07 28.37
CA THR A 187 -12.80 -23.73 29.77
C THR A 187 -13.25 -24.97 30.54
N ASN A 188 -13.22 -24.90 31.86
CA ASN A 188 -13.59 -26.01 32.76
C ASN A 188 -15.06 -26.49 32.65
N ASN A 189 -15.90 -25.83 31.84
CA ASN A 189 -17.32 -26.14 31.67
C ASN A 189 -17.66 -26.68 30.27
N ASP A 190 -16.69 -27.21 29.54
CA ASP A 190 -16.85 -27.66 28.14
C ASP A 190 -17.33 -26.53 27.20
N THR A 191 -17.03 -25.27 27.56
CA THR A 191 -17.24 -24.10 26.69
C THR A 191 -15.89 -23.56 26.24
N TYR A 192 -15.86 -22.91 25.09
CA TYR A 192 -14.69 -22.27 24.50
C TYR A 192 -14.72 -20.78 24.74
N ARG A 193 -13.53 -20.22 24.97
CA ARG A 193 -13.28 -18.78 24.98
C ARG A 193 -12.41 -18.40 23.80
N LEU A 194 -12.85 -17.41 23.02
CA LEU A 194 -12.01 -16.84 21.96
C LEU A 194 -10.95 -15.94 22.56
N LEU A 195 -9.73 -16.12 22.08
CA LEU A 195 -8.61 -15.30 22.51
C LEU A 195 -8.44 -14.11 21.59
N THR A 196 -8.26 -12.94 22.18
CA THR A 196 -7.93 -11.75 21.41
C THR A 196 -6.45 -11.83 21.02
N THR A 197 -6.17 -11.91 19.72
CA THR A 197 -4.85 -11.69 19.13
C THR A 197 -4.59 -10.19 19.08
N PRO A 198 -3.70 -9.63 19.93
CA PRO A 198 -3.37 -8.22 19.85
C PRO A 198 -2.73 -7.94 18.49
N ASP A 199 -3.15 -6.87 17.82
CA ASP A 199 -2.52 -6.37 16.58
C ASP A 199 -2.53 -7.33 15.37
N LEU A 200 -3.30 -8.43 15.39
CA LEU A 200 -3.57 -9.23 14.19
C LEU A 200 -4.84 -8.72 13.49
N PRO A 201 -4.73 -8.05 12.33
CA PRO A 201 -5.89 -7.65 11.53
C PRO A 201 -6.56 -8.88 10.90
N VAL A 202 -7.72 -8.65 10.29
CA VAL A 202 -8.36 -9.62 9.37
C VAL A 202 -7.97 -9.29 7.93
N ALA A 203 -8.15 -10.23 7.01
CA ALA A 203 -8.02 -9.96 5.58
C ALA A 203 -9.34 -10.17 4.81
N PRO A 204 -9.57 -9.40 3.74
CA PRO A 204 -8.85 -8.16 3.43
C PRO A 204 -9.27 -7.04 4.40
N LEU A 205 -8.34 -6.18 4.85
CA LEU A 205 -8.61 -4.98 5.67
C LEU A 205 -7.49 -3.94 5.53
N GLY A 206 -7.85 -2.72 5.14
CA GLY A 206 -6.90 -1.63 4.92
C GLY A 206 -5.90 -2.01 3.83
N MET A 207 -4.62 -2.03 4.19
CA MET A 207 -3.54 -2.49 3.32
C MET A 207 -3.38 -4.02 3.31
N VAL A 208 -3.93 -4.74 4.29
CA VAL A 208 -3.77 -6.19 4.39
C VAL A 208 -4.67 -6.87 3.37
N GLU A 209 -4.06 -7.50 2.38
CA GLU A 209 -4.73 -8.19 1.28
C GLU A 209 -5.06 -9.63 1.63
N SER A 210 -4.13 -10.33 2.30
CA SER A 210 -4.31 -11.73 2.70
C SER A 210 -3.62 -12.08 4.02
N LEU A 211 -4.10 -13.15 4.65
CA LEU A 211 -3.48 -13.80 5.81
C LEU A 211 -3.19 -15.25 5.46
N GLU A 212 -2.03 -15.73 5.86
CA GLU A 212 -1.62 -17.13 5.69
C GLU A 212 -1.10 -17.68 7.01
N LEU A 213 -1.61 -18.86 7.41
CA LEU A 213 -1.09 -19.56 8.57
C LEU A 213 0.20 -20.29 8.20
N MET A 214 1.32 -19.76 8.67
CA MET A 214 2.63 -20.38 8.44
C MET A 214 2.82 -21.64 9.28
N GLY A 215 2.21 -21.68 10.46
CA GLY A 215 2.20 -22.87 11.31
C GLY A 215 1.58 -22.66 12.68
N VAL A 216 1.27 -23.79 13.31
CA VAL A 216 0.94 -23.90 14.74
C VAL A 216 1.87 -24.94 15.34
N GLY A 217 2.59 -24.60 16.40
CA GLY A 217 3.49 -25.53 17.05
C GLY A 217 4.41 -24.87 18.08
N ASP A 218 5.08 -25.70 18.88
CA ASP A 218 6.10 -25.27 19.85
C ASP A 218 7.35 -24.73 19.14
N PHE A 219 7.37 -23.42 18.87
CA PHE A 219 8.48 -22.74 18.17
C PHE A 219 9.60 -22.32 19.12
N ASN A 220 9.40 -22.45 20.43
CA ASN A 220 10.37 -21.99 21.42
C ASN A 220 10.85 -23.08 22.40
N SER A 221 10.36 -24.31 22.23
CA SER A 221 10.63 -25.49 23.04
C SER A 221 10.17 -25.40 24.50
N ASP A 222 9.08 -24.68 24.78
CA ASP A 222 8.49 -24.58 26.13
C ASP A 222 7.30 -25.53 26.38
N GLY A 223 6.94 -26.32 25.35
CA GLY A 223 5.87 -27.30 25.39
C GLY A 223 4.48 -26.74 25.13
N LEU A 224 4.34 -25.43 24.85
CA LEU A 224 3.10 -24.81 24.39
C LEU A 224 3.22 -24.49 22.89
N ASP A 225 2.09 -24.56 22.18
CA ASP A 225 2.03 -24.19 20.78
C ASP A 225 1.90 -22.67 20.62
N GLU A 226 2.63 -22.15 19.65
CA GLU A 226 2.53 -20.80 19.13
C GLU A 226 1.75 -20.75 17.82
N LEU A 227 1.16 -19.59 17.54
CA LEU A 227 0.51 -19.26 16.28
C LEU A 227 1.43 -18.36 15.43
N ALA A 228 1.73 -18.77 14.20
CA ALA A 228 2.50 -17.99 13.24
C ALA A 228 1.64 -17.58 12.03
N VAL A 229 1.36 -16.28 11.88
CA VAL A 229 0.53 -15.77 10.78
C VAL A 229 1.31 -14.77 9.95
N SER A 230 1.35 -15.02 8.65
CA SER A 230 1.83 -14.09 7.64
C SER A 230 0.73 -13.11 7.24
N LEU A 231 1.11 -11.85 7.10
CA LEU A 231 0.29 -10.75 6.62
C LEU A 231 0.90 -10.27 5.30
N ASP A 232 0.11 -10.34 4.24
CA ASP A 232 0.45 -9.74 2.95
C ASP A 232 -0.26 -8.39 2.84
N ASP A 233 0.51 -7.32 2.71
CA ASP A 233 0.02 -5.95 2.53
C ASP A 233 0.33 -5.38 1.12
N GLY A 234 0.65 -6.27 0.17
CA GLY A 234 1.07 -5.91 -1.19
C GLY A 234 2.46 -5.29 -1.26
N GLN A 235 3.18 -5.16 -0.13
CA GLN A 235 4.57 -4.71 -0.12
C GLN A 235 5.51 -5.84 -0.52
N LEU A 236 6.73 -5.46 -0.91
CA LEU A 236 7.80 -6.39 -1.27
C LEU A 236 8.10 -7.41 -0.15
N ASN A 237 7.96 -7.02 1.11
CA ASN A 237 8.15 -7.91 2.26
C ASN A 237 6.85 -8.03 3.05
N ARG A 238 6.40 -9.28 3.21
CA ARG A 238 5.33 -9.66 4.11
C ARG A 238 5.75 -9.46 5.56
N GLU A 239 4.77 -9.40 6.45
CA GLU A 239 5.00 -9.36 7.89
C GLU A 239 4.60 -10.68 8.54
N LEU A 240 5.49 -11.27 9.33
CA LEU A 240 5.21 -12.45 10.13
C LEU A 240 4.93 -12.03 11.58
N ARG A 241 3.78 -12.42 12.10
CA ARG A 241 3.39 -12.28 13.50
C ARG A 241 3.45 -13.64 14.19
N VAL A 242 4.09 -13.69 15.35
CA VAL A 242 4.16 -14.89 16.19
C VAL A 242 3.49 -14.60 17.52
N PHE A 243 2.49 -15.37 17.88
CA PHE A 243 1.72 -15.22 19.12
C PHE A 243 1.83 -16.45 19.98
N GLY A 244 1.90 -16.25 21.29
CA GLY A 244 1.89 -17.34 22.27
C GLY A 244 1.03 -16.99 23.48
N TRP A 245 0.48 -18.00 24.12
CA TRP A 245 -0.32 -17.84 25.33
C TRP A 245 0.56 -17.63 26.56
N ARG A 246 0.49 -16.45 27.19
CA ARG A 246 1.27 -16.11 28.39
C ARG A 246 0.38 -15.36 29.37
N GLY A 247 0.35 -15.84 30.63
CA GLY A 247 -0.37 -15.14 31.70
C GLY A 247 -1.89 -15.05 31.51
N GLY A 248 -2.52 -15.96 30.76
CA GLY A 248 -3.96 -15.98 30.52
C GLY A 248 -4.44 -15.19 29.29
N SER A 249 -3.52 -14.69 28.48
CA SER A 249 -3.76 -13.93 27.24
C SER A 249 -2.78 -14.32 26.14
N LEU A 250 -3.14 -14.11 24.88
CA LEU A 250 -2.16 -14.12 23.80
C LEU A 250 -1.32 -12.86 23.83
N VAL A 251 -0.02 -13.04 23.62
CA VAL A 251 0.94 -11.94 23.49
C VAL A 251 1.78 -12.15 22.24
N SER A 252 2.20 -11.06 21.61
CA SER A 252 3.24 -11.13 20.57
C SER A 252 4.53 -11.65 21.19
N LEU A 253 5.11 -12.64 20.54
CA LEU A 253 6.40 -13.22 20.87
C LEU A 253 7.54 -12.60 20.06
N VAL A 254 7.25 -11.63 19.20
CA VAL A 254 8.26 -10.80 18.56
C VAL A 254 8.67 -9.68 19.51
N GLN A 255 9.95 -9.32 19.53
CA GLN A 255 10.45 -8.23 20.38
C GLN A 255 9.57 -6.95 20.24
N PRO A 256 9.16 -6.30 21.36
CA PRO A 256 8.36 -5.08 21.29
C PRO A 256 9.00 -3.99 20.43
N GLY A 257 8.21 -3.39 19.54
CA GLY A 257 8.66 -2.37 18.60
C GLY A 257 9.43 -2.92 17.39
N GLN A 258 9.46 -4.24 17.19
CA GLN A 258 10.04 -4.90 16.03
C GLN A 258 8.96 -5.67 15.27
N SER A 259 9.21 -5.91 13.97
CA SER A 259 8.39 -6.71 13.08
C SER A 259 9.29 -7.68 12.30
N ILE A 260 8.87 -8.93 12.17
CA ILE A 260 9.56 -9.89 11.30
C ILE A 260 9.09 -9.61 9.87
N ARG A 261 9.87 -8.84 9.11
CA ARG A 261 9.64 -8.64 7.69
C ARG A 261 10.36 -9.74 6.91
N TYR A 262 9.74 -10.24 5.86
CA TYR A 262 10.35 -11.25 5.01
C TYR A 262 9.78 -11.27 3.59
N GLY A 263 10.62 -11.55 2.62
CA GLY A 263 10.22 -11.96 1.27
C GLY A 263 10.20 -13.48 1.12
N ALA A 264 11.10 -14.19 1.82
CA ALA A 264 11.11 -15.66 1.88
C ALA A 264 11.47 -16.15 3.30
N ILE A 265 10.95 -17.33 3.67
CA ILE A 265 11.37 -18.05 4.87
C ILE A 265 12.30 -19.19 4.43
N ASP A 266 13.57 -19.11 4.81
CA ASP A 266 14.57 -20.11 4.43
C ASP A 266 14.44 -21.36 5.29
N THR A 267 14.33 -21.16 6.61
CA THR A 267 14.26 -22.25 7.58
C THR A 267 13.47 -21.83 8.80
N TRP A 268 12.47 -22.62 9.14
CA TRP A 268 11.77 -22.55 10.42
C TRP A 268 11.36 -23.95 10.85
N MET A 269 12.23 -24.62 11.59
CA MET A 269 11.93 -25.96 12.08
C MET A 269 11.02 -25.87 13.30
N ALA A 270 9.92 -26.62 13.32
CA ALA A 270 9.14 -26.83 14.55
C ALA A 270 10.06 -27.43 15.63
N GLY A 271 10.07 -26.84 16.83
CA GLY A 271 11.05 -27.12 17.90
C GLY A 271 12.40 -26.41 17.76
N GLY A 272 12.58 -25.54 16.77
CA GLY A 272 13.78 -24.73 16.57
C GLY A 272 13.64 -23.34 17.17
N ALA A 273 14.55 -22.95 18.07
CA ALA A 273 14.61 -21.61 18.66
C ALA A 273 15.10 -20.49 17.69
N ALA A 274 15.17 -20.78 16.39
CA ALA A 274 15.66 -19.87 15.37
C ALA A 274 14.78 -19.94 14.10
N LEU A 275 14.49 -18.77 13.55
CA LEU A 275 13.80 -18.56 12.29
C LEU A 275 14.75 -17.78 11.37
N GLU A 276 14.99 -18.28 10.17
CA GLU A 276 15.81 -17.63 9.15
C GLU A 276 14.93 -17.15 8.00
N VAL A 277 15.03 -15.86 7.69
CA VAL A 277 14.26 -15.21 6.63
C VAL A 277 15.16 -14.39 5.72
N GLN A 278 14.74 -14.22 4.47
CA GLN A 278 15.30 -13.24 3.55
C GLN A 278 14.43 -11.99 3.55
N VAL A 279 15.05 -10.83 3.66
CA VAL A 279 14.40 -9.52 3.53
C VAL A 279 14.86 -8.87 2.25
N TYR A 280 13.92 -8.43 1.41
CA TYR A 280 14.21 -7.78 0.14
C TYR A 280 14.15 -6.26 0.25
N ARG A 281 14.91 -5.56 -0.59
CA ARG A 281 14.81 -4.11 -0.76
C ARG A 281 14.88 -3.80 -2.24
N GLU A 282 13.94 -2.99 -2.71
CA GLU A 282 13.98 -2.49 -4.08
C GLU A 282 15.13 -1.48 -4.22
N GLU A 283 16.06 -1.78 -5.11
CA GLU A 283 17.17 -0.89 -5.47
C GLU A 283 16.81 -0.08 -6.73
N SER A 284 16.05 -0.69 -7.65
CA SER A 284 15.56 -0.01 -8.84
C SER A 284 14.25 -0.60 -9.33
N ALA A 285 13.16 0.16 -9.22
CA ALA A 285 11.88 -0.17 -9.83
C ALA A 285 11.97 -0.29 -11.38
N ALA A 286 12.88 0.49 -11.99
CA ALA A 286 13.05 0.52 -13.44
C ALA A 286 13.60 -0.81 -13.98
N TRP A 287 14.56 -1.40 -13.27
CA TRP A 287 15.18 -2.68 -13.61
C TRP A 287 14.59 -3.86 -12.85
N GLN A 288 13.72 -3.61 -11.85
CA GLN A 288 13.29 -4.61 -10.87
C GLN A 288 14.47 -5.27 -10.15
N CYS A 289 15.54 -4.50 -9.89
CA CYS A 289 16.66 -4.99 -9.09
C CYS A 289 16.28 -4.95 -7.61
N LEU A 290 16.43 -6.09 -6.96
CA LEU A 290 16.28 -6.25 -5.52
C LEU A 290 17.63 -6.59 -4.89
N SER A 291 17.90 -5.99 -3.74
CA SER A 291 18.89 -6.53 -2.82
C SER A 291 18.19 -7.39 -1.76
N GLU A 292 18.93 -8.34 -1.22
CA GLU A 292 18.45 -9.23 -0.17
C GLU A 292 19.38 -9.23 1.04
N GLN A 293 18.80 -9.49 2.20
CA GLN A 293 19.51 -9.63 3.46
C GLN A 293 18.95 -10.83 4.23
N GLY A 294 19.81 -11.76 4.59
CA GLY A 294 19.48 -12.85 5.52
C GLY A 294 19.37 -12.33 6.95
N VAL A 295 18.22 -12.57 7.58
CA VAL A 295 17.98 -12.18 8.98
C VAL A 295 17.59 -13.41 9.80
N THR A 296 18.40 -13.73 10.80
CA THR A 296 18.08 -14.78 11.78
C THR A 296 17.37 -14.19 12.98
N TRP A 297 16.18 -14.68 13.30
CA TRP A 297 15.43 -14.36 14.50
C TRP A 297 15.60 -15.46 15.53
N GLN A 298 16.18 -15.13 16.69
CA GLN A 298 16.47 -16.08 17.76
C GLN A 298 15.55 -15.88 18.96
N TRP A 299 15.00 -16.96 19.48
CA TRP A 299 14.25 -16.96 20.73
C TRP A 299 15.18 -16.74 21.93
N THR A 300 15.14 -15.53 22.48
CA THR A 300 15.95 -15.14 23.64
C THR A 300 15.20 -14.16 24.54
N ALA A 301 15.27 -14.39 25.85
CA ALA A 301 14.58 -13.57 26.85
C ALA A 301 13.08 -13.40 26.55
N ASN A 302 12.41 -14.51 26.22
CA ASN A 302 10.97 -14.63 25.93
C ASN A 302 10.49 -13.90 24.66
N PHE A 303 11.38 -13.57 23.73
CA PHE A 303 11.03 -12.99 22.44
C PHE A 303 11.91 -13.53 21.32
N PHE A 304 11.38 -13.61 20.10
CA PHE A 304 12.16 -13.64 18.88
C PHE A 304 12.80 -12.28 18.66
N ARG A 305 14.13 -12.27 18.56
CA ARG A 305 14.95 -11.08 18.36
C ARG A 305 15.82 -11.23 17.13
N PRO A 306 15.99 -10.18 16.31
CA PRO A 306 16.89 -10.26 15.18
C PRO A 306 18.33 -10.37 15.72
N ALA A 307 19.07 -11.36 15.23
CA ALA A 307 20.51 -11.41 15.38
C ALA A 307 21.13 -10.34 14.47
N ALA A 308 22.24 -9.75 14.90
CA ALA A 308 22.96 -8.82 14.06
C ALA A 308 23.54 -9.57 12.86
N ASP A 309 23.10 -9.22 11.66
CA ASP A 309 23.74 -9.66 10.43
C ASP A 309 24.80 -8.60 10.00
N PRO A 310 26.09 -8.96 9.97
CA PRO A 310 27.14 -8.05 9.55
C PRO A 310 27.21 -7.85 8.03
N THR A 311 26.57 -8.69 7.22
CA THR A 311 26.69 -8.62 5.75
C THR A 311 25.86 -7.51 5.12
N GLY A 312 24.71 -7.18 5.71
CA GLY A 312 23.81 -6.15 5.18
C GLY A 312 23.13 -6.62 3.90
N TYR A 313 22.57 -5.67 3.14
CA TYR A 313 21.92 -5.97 1.87
C TYR A 313 22.96 -6.22 0.77
N ILE A 314 22.81 -7.33 0.04
CA ILE A 314 23.58 -7.67 -1.15
C ILE A 314 22.65 -7.72 -2.36
N PHE A 315 23.12 -7.30 -3.54
CA PHE A 315 22.31 -7.45 -4.76
C PHE A 315 22.04 -8.93 -5.03
N GLN A 316 20.81 -9.23 -5.45
CA GLN A 316 20.50 -10.55 -5.96
C GLN A 316 21.31 -10.80 -7.24
N ASP A 317 21.78 -12.04 -7.41
CA ASP A 317 22.54 -12.48 -8.59
C ASP A 317 21.59 -12.67 -9.80
N THR A 318 21.02 -11.56 -10.27
CA THR A 318 20.03 -11.48 -11.35
C THR A 318 20.52 -10.52 -12.44
N ALA A 319 20.08 -10.73 -13.68
CA ALA A 319 20.38 -9.81 -14.78
C ALA A 319 19.88 -8.38 -14.47
N ASN A 320 18.75 -8.27 -13.75
CA ASN A 320 18.15 -7.02 -13.29
C ASN A 320 19.16 -6.18 -12.49
N CYS A 321 19.84 -6.80 -11.52
CA CYS A 321 20.80 -6.11 -10.69
C CYS A 321 22.15 -5.87 -11.35
N LEU A 322 22.57 -6.74 -12.27
CA LEU A 322 23.75 -6.48 -13.10
C LEU A 322 23.55 -5.26 -14.00
N PHE A 323 22.35 -5.07 -14.58
CA PHE A 323 22.04 -3.88 -15.36
C PHE A 323 21.97 -2.61 -14.51
N TYR A 324 21.39 -2.70 -13.31
CA TYR A 324 21.38 -1.58 -12.38
C TYR A 324 22.80 -1.16 -11.96
N ASP A 325 23.68 -2.11 -11.63
CA ASP A 325 25.08 -1.85 -11.27
C ASP A 325 25.90 -1.29 -12.46
N ALA A 326 25.48 -1.62 -13.69
CA ALA A 326 26.07 -1.10 -14.92
C ALA A 326 25.59 0.31 -15.31
N GLU A 327 24.60 0.91 -14.64
CA GLU A 327 24.17 2.27 -14.95
C GLU A 327 25.17 3.35 -14.46
N PRO A 328 25.23 4.52 -15.12
CA PRO A 328 24.45 4.93 -16.29
C PRO A 328 25.03 4.42 -17.62
N LEU A 329 24.23 3.66 -18.39
CA LEU A 329 24.66 3.09 -19.67
C LEU A 329 24.87 4.14 -20.78
N TYR A 330 24.08 5.22 -20.80
CA TYR A 330 24.18 6.24 -21.85
C TYR A 330 25.40 7.15 -21.72
N ALA A 331 25.94 7.31 -20.50
CA ALA A 331 27.14 8.10 -20.24
C ALA A 331 28.44 7.35 -20.56
N GLN A 332 28.39 6.03 -20.80
CA GLN A 332 29.56 5.24 -21.18
C GLN A 332 29.89 5.38 -22.67
N PRO A 333 31.13 5.08 -23.11
CA PRO A 333 31.42 4.89 -24.53
C PRO A 333 30.45 3.89 -25.18
N ILE A 334 29.98 4.15 -26.41
CA ILE A 334 28.92 3.34 -27.05
C ILE A 334 29.33 1.86 -27.13
N ASP A 335 30.57 1.60 -27.56
CA ASP A 335 31.06 0.23 -27.71
C ASP A 335 31.07 -0.53 -26.38
N ASP A 336 31.44 0.15 -25.29
CA ASP A 336 31.46 -0.42 -23.94
C ASP A 336 30.03 -0.69 -23.45
N ALA A 337 29.12 0.26 -23.61
CA ALA A 337 27.71 0.10 -23.23
C ALA A 337 27.02 -1.03 -24.01
N LEU A 338 27.27 -1.12 -25.32
CA LEU A 338 26.75 -2.20 -26.17
C LEU A 338 27.35 -3.56 -25.78
N LEU A 339 28.64 -3.60 -25.43
CA LEU A 339 29.30 -4.81 -24.93
C LEU A 339 28.66 -5.26 -23.62
N THR A 340 28.51 -4.36 -22.64
CA THR A 340 27.86 -4.63 -21.36
C THR A 340 26.45 -5.20 -21.56
N ILE A 341 25.64 -4.60 -22.43
CA ILE A 341 24.31 -5.15 -22.75
C ILE A 341 24.40 -6.55 -23.35
N SER A 342 25.34 -6.79 -24.26
CA SER A 342 25.51 -8.10 -24.90
C SER A 342 26.01 -9.19 -23.97
N GLU A 343 26.72 -8.82 -22.90
CA GLU A 343 27.23 -9.75 -21.88
C GLU A 343 26.19 -10.07 -20.80
N ILE A 344 25.40 -9.08 -20.37
CA ILE A 344 24.41 -9.25 -19.29
C ILE A 344 23.10 -9.83 -19.82
N ALA A 345 22.57 -9.36 -20.96
CA ALA A 345 21.25 -9.77 -21.45
C ALA A 345 21.06 -11.30 -21.58
N PRO A 346 22.06 -12.09 -22.02
CA PRO A 346 21.93 -13.55 -22.09
C PRO A 346 21.85 -14.28 -20.73
N LEU A 347 22.17 -13.59 -19.62
CA LEU A 347 22.12 -14.15 -18.27
C LEU A 347 20.70 -14.12 -17.68
N ALA A 348 19.77 -13.38 -18.28
CA ALA A 348 18.39 -13.30 -17.82
C ALA A 348 17.68 -14.66 -18.01
N PRO A 349 17.21 -15.35 -16.95
CA PRO A 349 16.28 -16.46 -17.08
C PRO A 349 14.98 -15.99 -17.75
N SER A 350 14.14 -16.92 -18.23
CA SER A 350 12.85 -16.56 -18.85
C SER A 350 11.90 -15.81 -17.91
N GLU A 351 12.13 -15.90 -16.60
CA GLU A 351 11.40 -15.14 -15.57
C GLU A 351 11.85 -13.67 -15.49
N ASP A 352 13.05 -13.35 -15.98
CA ASP A 352 13.63 -12.00 -16.09
C ASP A 352 13.48 -11.41 -17.51
N ASP A 353 12.51 -11.90 -18.30
CA ASP A 353 12.27 -11.43 -19.68
C ASP A 353 12.12 -9.90 -19.74
N TYR A 354 11.62 -9.25 -18.69
CA TYR A 354 11.48 -7.80 -18.60
C TYR A 354 12.82 -7.05 -18.71
N SER A 355 13.89 -7.49 -18.03
CA SER A 355 15.17 -6.78 -18.08
C SER A 355 15.89 -6.99 -19.41
N ALA A 356 15.81 -8.19 -19.99
CA ALA A 356 16.33 -8.45 -21.34
C ALA A 356 15.60 -7.58 -22.39
N GLN A 357 14.29 -7.43 -22.27
CA GLN A 357 13.48 -6.56 -23.13
C GLN A 357 13.85 -5.08 -22.95
N ARG A 358 13.97 -4.61 -21.70
CA ARG A 358 14.41 -3.24 -21.39
C ARG A 358 15.81 -2.95 -21.94
N ALA A 359 16.75 -3.86 -21.74
CA ALA A 359 18.10 -3.78 -22.29
C ALA A 359 18.09 -3.75 -23.82
N GLY A 360 17.16 -4.46 -24.46
CA GLY A 360 16.92 -4.38 -25.90
C GLY A 360 16.55 -2.98 -26.37
N VAL A 361 15.67 -2.28 -25.64
CA VAL A 361 15.31 -0.89 -25.96
C VAL A 361 16.51 0.05 -25.74
N TYR A 362 17.27 -0.13 -24.65
CA TYR A 362 18.51 0.63 -24.43
C TYR A 362 19.52 0.41 -25.55
N ARG A 363 19.69 -0.83 -26.01
CA ARG A 363 20.55 -1.16 -27.15
C ARG A 363 20.13 -0.42 -28.42
N ALA A 364 18.83 -0.43 -28.73
CA ALA A 364 18.31 0.27 -29.90
C ALA A 364 18.57 1.77 -29.78
N MET A 365 18.39 2.36 -28.60
CA MET A 365 18.69 3.77 -28.36
C MET A 365 20.20 4.08 -28.45
N LEU A 366 21.08 3.21 -27.96
CA LEU A 366 22.53 3.35 -28.12
C LEU A 366 22.95 3.28 -29.59
N GLN A 367 22.32 2.43 -30.40
CA GLN A 367 22.53 2.40 -31.86
C GLN A 367 22.09 3.71 -32.53
N VAL A 368 21.05 4.37 -32.01
CA VAL A 368 20.67 5.72 -32.46
C VAL A 368 21.79 6.73 -32.15
N PHE A 369 22.36 6.68 -30.94
CA PHE A 369 23.50 7.53 -30.59
C PHE A 369 24.75 7.26 -31.45
N ASP A 370 24.96 6.00 -31.87
CA ASP A 370 26.04 5.62 -32.79
C ASP A 370 25.79 6.02 -34.25
N GLY A 371 24.57 6.47 -34.57
CA GLY A 371 24.15 6.79 -35.93
C GLY A 371 23.76 5.57 -36.77
N ASP A 372 23.71 4.37 -36.20
CA ASP A 372 23.20 3.16 -36.84
C ASP A 372 21.67 3.03 -36.71
N ILE A 373 20.98 3.97 -37.37
CA ILE A 373 19.52 4.05 -37.39
C ILE A 373 18.90 2.76 -37.97
N GLY A 374 19.58 2.10 -38.91
CA GLY A 374 19.08 0.87 -39.53
C GLY A 374 18.98 -0.28 -38.53
N SER A 375 20.03 -0.49 -37.74
CA SER A 375 20.02 -1.51 -36.68
C SER A 375 19.05 -1.14 -35.56
N ALA A 376 18.97 0.13 -35.16
CA ALA A 376 18.02 0.59 -34.15
C ALA A 376 16.57 0.26 -34.52
N ILE A 377 16.16 0.55 -35.77
CA ILE A 377 14.82 0.22 -36.27
C ILE A 377 14.61 -1.30 -36.29
N ALA A 378 15.59 -2.07 -36.76
CA ALA A 378 15.46 -3.53 -36.81
C ALA A 378 15.29 -4.14 -35.41
N THR A 379 16.07 -3.69 -34.43
CA THR A 379 15.93 -4.12 -33.02
C THR A 379 14.60 -3.68 -32.44
N ALA A 380 14.14 -2.44 -32.68
CA ALA A 380 12.85 -1.97 -32.19
C ALA A 380 11.66 -2.78 -32.75
N LEU A 381 11.67 -3.08 -34.05
CA LEU A 381 10.64 -3.92 -34.69
C LEU A 381 10.66 -5.37 -34.17
N GLU A 382 11.84 -5.92 -33.89
CA GLU A 382 11.95 -7.26 -33.30
C GLU A 382 11.37 -7.30 -31.88
N LEU A 383 11.63 -6.27 -31.07
CA LEU A 383 11.06 -6.14 -29.73
C LEU A 383 9.55 -5.96 -29.77
N GLU A 384 9.04 -5.06 -30.63
CA GLU A 384 7.60 -4.83 -30.82
C GLU A 384 6.89 -6.13 -31.23
N SER A 385 7.48 -6.93 -32.13
CA SER A 385 6.88 -8.19 -32.59
C SER A 385 6.69 -9.26 -31.51
N ARG A 386 7.42 -9.15 -30.39
CA ARG A 386 7.38 -10.07 -29.24
C ARG A 386 6.64 -9.47 -28.04
N ALA A 387 6.30 -8.19 -28.08
CA ALA A 387 5.67 -7.50 -26.97
C ALA A 387 4.21 -7.93 -26.81
N GLU A 388 3.79 -8.15 -25.57
CA GLU A 388 2.37 -8.31 -25.27
C GLU A 388 1.65 -6.96 -25.45
N PRO A 389 0.38 -6.95 -25.92
CA PRO A 389 -0.40 -5.71 -26.03
C PRO A 389 -0.43 -4.95 -24.70
N ASP A 390 -0.30 -3.62 -24.77
CA ASP A 390 -0.30 -2.70 -23.61
C ASP A 390 0.83 -2.92 -22.58
N SER A 391 1.78 -3.82 -22.86
CA SER A 391 2.98 -3.98 -22.03
C SER A 391 3.91 -2.77 -22.10
N TRP A 392 4.75 -2.60 -21.08
CA TRP A 392 5.82 -1.58 -21.09
C TRP A 392 6.67 -1.68 -22.36
N LEU A 393 7.01 -2.89 -22.81
CA LEU A 393 7.81 -3.09 -24.02
C LEU A 393 7.08 -2.59 -25.28
N ALA A 394 5.80 -2.92 -25.44
CA ALA A 394 5.01 -2.50 -26.60
C ALA A 394 4.95 -0.96 -26.67
N VAL A 395 4.74 -0.32 -25.52
CA VAL A 395 4.68 1.15 -25.41
C VAL A 395 6.03 1.78 -25.76
N GLN A 396 7.13 1.27 -25.21
CA GLN A 396 8.47 1.83 -25.44
C GLN A 396 8.98 1.56 -26.85
N ALA A 397 8.83 0.34 -27.37
CA ALA A 397 9.22 0.00 -28.74
C ALA A 397 8.40 0.79 -29.76
N GLY A 398 7.08 0.91 -29.54
CA GLY A 398 6.21 1.74 -30.39
C GLY A 398 6.61 3.22 -30.37
N ALA A 399 6.92 3.77 -29.19
CA ALA A 399 7.41 5.15 -29.07
C ALA A 399 8.74 5.38 -29.80
N LEU A 400 9.66 4.41 -29.71
CA LEU A 400 10.94 4.44 -30.43
C LEU A 400 10.73 4.42 -31.96
N ILE A 401 9.90 3.48 -32.46
CA ILE A 401 9.61 3.35 -33.90
C ILE A 401 8.93 4.62 -34.43
N ALA A 402 7.97 5.16 -33.69
CA ALA A 402 7.28 6.39 -34.07
C ALA A 402 8.25 7.56 -34.18
N ALA A 403 9.11 7.76 -33.18
CA ALA A 403 10.11 8.83 -33.18
C ALA A 403 11.12 8.66 -34.32
N LEU A 404 11.62 7.44 -34.57
CA LEU A 404 12.54 7.14 -35.69
C LEU A 404 11.92 7.34 -37.08
N GLY A 405 10.59 7.34 -37.18
CA GLY A 405 9.86 7.66 -38.41
C GLY A 405 9.83 9.15 -38.75
N GLU A 406 10.18 10.04 -37.82
CA GLU A 406 10.18 11.48 -38.01
C GLU A 406 11.46 11.96 -38.70
N GLN A 407 11.32 12.85 -39.70
CA GLN A 407 12.49 13.36 -40.43
C GLN A 407 13.25 14.39 -39.60
N GLY A 408 14.55 14.16 -39.43
CA GLY A 408 15.44 15.10 -38.74
C GLY A 408 15.36 15.03 -37.22
N VAL A 409 14.73 13.99 -36.66
CA VAL A 409 14.70 13.76 -35.22
C VAL A 409 16.11 13.57 -34.66
N THR A 410 16.37 14.18 -33.52
CA THR A 410 17.63 14.04 -32.78
C THR A 410 17.54 12.89 -31.77
N PRO A 411 18.68 12.31 -31.35
CA PRO A 411 18.68 11.31 -30.28
C PRO A 411 18.00 11.79 -28.98
N LEU A 412 18.12 13.07 -28.63
CA LEU A 412 17.46 13.63 -27.45
C LEU A 412 15.93 13.69 -27.58
N GLU A 413 15.42 13.99 -28.77
CA GLU A 413 13.97 13.98 -29.03
C GLU A 413 13.40 12.56 -28.94
N ILE A 414 14.13 11.56 -29.43
CA ILE A 414 13.77 10.14 -29.27
C ILE A 414 13.79 9.75 -27.78
N CYS A 415 14.84 10.12 -27.05
CA CYS A 415 14.96 9.88 -25.60
C CYS A 415 13.77 10.49 -24.83
N ALA A 416 13.39 11.73 -25.15
CA ALA A 416 12.24 12.39 -24.56
C ALA A 416 10.92 11.67 -24.90
N ALA A 417 10.77 11.14 -26.13
CA ALA A 417 9.60 10.34 -26.50
C ALA A 417 9.48 9.07 -25.65
N LEU A 418 10.58 8.37 -25.39
CA LEU A 418 10.62 7.19 -24.53
C LEU A 418 10.22 7.49 -23.08
N ILE A 419 10.73 8.59 -22.52
CA ILE A 419 10.36 9.05 -21.16
C ILE A 419 8.88 9.40 -21.08
N ASN A 420 8.35 10.09 -22.09
CA ASN A 420 6.94 10.48 -22.11
C ASN A 420 5.99 9.31 -22.34
N ALA A 421 6.48 8.18 -22.87
CA ALA A 421 5.66 7.02 -23.19
C ALA A 421 5.25 6.22 -21.93
N GLY A 422 5.96 6.32 -20.81
CA GLY A 422 5.56 5.62 -19.59
C GLY A 422 6.45 5.87 -18.37
N PRO A 423 6.02 5.37 -17.19
CA PRO A 423 6.87 5.40 -16.01
C PRO A 423 8.16 4.61 -16.27
N HIS A 424 9.30 5.16 -15.84
CA HIS A 424 10.62 4.59 -16.06
C HIS A 424 10.93 4.32 -17.55
N GLY A 425 10.74 5.32 -18.43
CA GLY A 425 11.09 5.20 -19.84
C GLY A 425 12.51 4.68 -20.08
N ALA A 426 12.72 4.02 -21.22
CA ALA A 426 13.98 3.34 -21.55
C ALA A 426 15.12 4.31 -21.93
N CYS A 427 15.08 5.55 -21.46
CA CYS A 427 16.11 6.54 -21.67
C CYS A 427 16.19 7.48 -20.46
N ASN A 428 17.41 7.86 -20.08
CA ASN A 428 17.65 8.93 -19.14
C ASN A 428 18.21 10.13 -19.90
N VAL A 429 17.42 11.20 -19.91
CA VAL A 429 17.75 12.44 -20.61
C VAL A 429 19.02 13.09 -20.06
N ASP A 430 19.26 13.04 -18.75
CA ASP A 430 20.44 13.65 -18.14
C ASP A 430 21.71 12.85 -18.49
N ASP A 431 21.63 11.52 -18.55
CA ASP A 431 22.76 10.67 -18.98
C ASP A 431 23.07 10.90 -20.47
N ALA A 432 22.03 11.00 -21.30
CA ALA A 432 22.16 11.34 -22.72
C ALA A 432 22.76 12.73 -22.94
N LEU A 433 22.35 13.72 -22.16
CA LEU A 433 22.91 15.08 -22.19
C LEU A 433 24.36 15.11 -21.74
N THR A 434 24.70 14.39 -20.67
CA THR A 434 26.08 14.23 -20.19
C THR A 434 26.96 13.77 -21.34
N ARG A 435 26.57 12.68 -22.00
CA ARG A 435 27.29 12.13 -23.15
C ARG A 435 27.46 13.14 -24.28
N ILE A 436 26.37 13.77 -24.74
CA ILE A 436 26.41 14.72 -25.85
C ILE A 436 27.35 15.89 -25.54
N LEU A 437 27.31 16.40 -24.31
CA LEU A 437 28.14 17.52 -23.88
C LEU A 437 29.59 17.14 -23.63
N GLU A 438 29.89 15.87 -23.31
CA GLU A 438 31.26 15.35 -23.22
C GLU A 438 31.88 15.09 -24.60
N GLU A 439 31.11 14.51 -25.54
CA GLU A 439 31.56 14.25 -26.90
C GLU A 439 31.67 15.54 -27.73
N ARG A 440 30.83 16.54 -27.44
CA ARG A 440 30.78 17.85 -28.11
C ARG A 440 30.81 18.99 -27.10
N PRO A 441 31.95 19.19 -26.41
CA PRO A 441 32.05 20.23 -25.39
C PRO A 441 31.89 21.62 -26.02
N LEU A 442 31.11 22.46 -25.34
CA LEU A 442 30.78 23.80 -25.83
C LEU A 442 32.02 24.69 -25.79
N GLN A 443 32.33 25.34 -26.90
CA GLN A 443 33.44 26.27 -27.04
C GLN A 443 33.16 27.58 -26.30
N ARG A 444 34.22 28.22 -25.79
CA ARG A 444 34.10 29.45 -25.00
C ARG A 444 33.99 30.72 -25.82
N ASP A 445 34.36 30.68 -27.09
CA ASP A 445 34.31 31.82 -28.01
C ASP A 445 32.96 31.98 -28.73
N GLU A 446 32.03 31.03 -28.55
CA GLU A 446 30.67 31.08 -29.07
C GLU A 446 29.62 31.14 -27.93
N PRO A 447 28.44 31.76 -28.15
CA PRO A 447 27.37 31.77 -27.16
C PRO A 447 26.85 30.36 -26.84
N ILE A 448 26.71 30.02 -25.56
CA ILE A 448 26.22 28.70 -25.09
C ILE A 448 24.87 28.34 -25.73
N VAL A 449 23.93 29.29 -25.80
CA VAL A 449 22.58 29.05 -26.35
C VAL A 449 22.62 28.66 -27.82
N ASP A 450 23.47 29.31 -28.62
CA ASP A 450 23.57 29.04 -30.06
C ASP A 450 24.16 27.64 -30.30
N GLN A 451 25.18 27.26 -29.52
CA GLN A 451 25.78 25.94 -29.59
C GLN A 451 24.82 24.83 -29.13
N LEU A 452 24.08 25.06 -28.04
CA LEU A 452 23.05 24.13 -27.57
C LEU A 452 21.92 23.97 -28.59
N ALA A 453 21.49 25.06 -29.24
CA ALA A 453 20.49 25.01 -30.31
C ALA A 453 21.01 24.21 -31.52
N ALA A 454 22.30 24.30 -31.85
CA ALA A 454 22.92 23.50 -32.91
C ALA A 454 22.98 21.99 -32.56
N LEU A 455 22.93 21.64 -31.28
CA LEU A 455 22.77 20.27 -30.78
C LEU A 455 21.30 19.83 -30.67
N GLY A 456 20.34 20.69 -31.05
CA GLY A 456 18.91 20.43 -30.90
C GLY A 456 18.36 20.64 -29.48
N ILE A 457 19.15 21.24 -28.57
CA ILE A 457 18.76 21.48 -27.18
C ILE A 457 18.11 22.86 -27.07
N VAL A 458 16.84 22.89 -26.70
CA VAL A 458 16.09 24.14 -26.54
C VAL A 458 16.29 24.72 -25.13
N VAL A 459 16.85 25.94 -25.07
CA VAL A 459 17.04 26.70 -23.84
C VAL A 459 15.80 27.52 -23.50
N ARG A 460 15.26 27.34 -22.28
CA ARG A 460 14.08 28.08 -21.78
C ARG A 460 14.43 29.25 -20.87
N ASP A 461 15.44 29.11 -20.02
CA ASP A 461 15.97 30.21 -19.20
C ASP A 461 17.51 30.08 -19.11
N GLN A 462 18.20 31.19 -18.93
CA GLN A 462 19.64 31.25 -18.73
C GLN A 462 19.99 32.31 -17.69
N ARG A 463 20.84 31.97 -16.73
CA ARG A 463 21.29 32.86 -15.65
C ARG A 463 22.75 32.64 -15.29
N THR A 464 23.45 33.71 -14.94
CA THR A 464 24.77 33.58 -14.33
C THR A 464 24.61 33.26 -12.84
N ILE A 465 25.30 32.22 -12.37
CA ILE A 465 25.42 31.89 -10.95
C ILE A 465 26.84 32.21 -10.49
N SER A 466 26.94 33.08 -9.48
CA SER A 466 28.19 33.37 -8.77
C SER A 466 28.15 32.73 -7.38
N GLN A 467 29.08 31.82 -7.09
CA GLN A 467 29.21 31.16 -5.79
C GLN A 467 30.62 31.35 -5.24
N VAL A 468 30.73 31.64 -3.95
CA VAL A 468 32.02 31.82 -3.28
C VAL A 468 32.86 30.55 -3.42
N GLY A 469 34.08 30.68 -3.95
CA GLY A 469 35.01 29.56 -4.13
C GLY A 469 34.80 28.75 -5.43
N ARG A 470 33.86 29.13 -6.29
CA ARG A 470 33.69 28.56 -7.65
C ARG A 470 33.81 29.66 -8.71
N ALA A 471 34.19 29.29 -9.92
CA ALA A 471 34.11 30.20 -11.06
C ALA A 471 32.63 30.55 -11.35
N ASP A 472 32.38 31.72 -11.93
CA ASP A 472 31.05 32.08 -12.41
C ASP A 472 30.60 31.08 -13.47
N ARG A 473 29.36 30.59 -13.36
CA ARG A 473 28.79 29.57 -14.26
C ARG A 473 27.56 30.12 -14.96
N GLN A 474 27.37 29.73 -16.20
CA GLN A 474 26.11 29.95 -16.90
C GLN A 474 25.19 28.77 -16.62
N ALA A 475 24.14 28.99 -15.83
CA ALA A 475 23.09 28.02 -15.62
C ALA A 475 22.00 28.17 -16.67
N VAL A 476 21.55 27.05 -17.21
CA VAL A 476 20.62 26.96 -18.32
C VAL A 476 19.53 25.97 -17.94
N TYR A 477 18.29 26.36 -18.16
CA TYR A 477 17.13 25.50 -18.00
C TYR A 477 16.69 24.98 -19.36
N PHE A 478 16.70 23.66 -19.54
CA PHE A 478 16.32 23.05 -20.81
C PHE A 478 14.81 22.81 -20.90
N SER A 479 14.25 23.02 -22.09
CA SER A 479 12.82 22.81 -22.39
C SER A 479 12.56 21.35 -22.80
N MET A 480 12.70 20.42 -21.88
CA MET A 480 12.57 18.98 -22.11
C MET A 480 11.83 18.28 -20.98
N ALA A 481 11.40 17.04 -21.19
CA ALA A 481 10.67 16.25 -20.19
C ALA A 481 11.47 16.21 -18.88
N GLY A 482 10.80 16.52 -17.76
CA GLY A 482 11.43 16.62 -16.44
C GLY A 482 11.99 18.01 -16.10
N GLY A 483 12.38 18.82 -17.08
CA GLY A 483 12.83 20.20 -16.92
C GLY A 483 14.03 20.33 -15.97
N HIS A 484 15.24 20.31 -16.52
CA HIS A 484 16.48 20.20 -15.74
C HIS A 484 17.35 21.46 -15.86
N TRP A 485 18.06 21.79 -14.79
CA TRP A 485 19.05 22.86 -14.77
C TRP A 485 20.47 22.32 -14.93
N TRP A 486 21.23 22.96 -15.81
CA TRP A 486 22.61 22.60 -16.13
C TRP A 486 23.49 23.83 -16.04
N ALA A 487 24.68 23.69 -15.46
CA ALA A 487 25.66 24.75 -15.34
C ALA A 487 26.86 24.50 -16.26
N PHE A 488 27.34 25.56 -16.89
CA PHE A 488 28.50 25.55 -17.77
C PHE A 488 29.61 26.39 -17.14
N ALA A 489 30.64 25.71 -16.64
CA ALA A 489 31.76 26.31 -15.92
C ALA A 489 32.98 26.49 -16.85
N PRO A 490 33.63 27.66 -16.87
CA PRO A 490 34.80 27.92 -17.72
C PRO A 490 36.11 27.39 -17.08
N LEU A 491 36.14 26.11 -16.72
CA LEU A 491 37.30 25.49 -16.05
C LEU A 491 38.45 25.19 -17.02
N ASP A 492 38.12 24.93 -18.29
CA ASP A 492 39.09 24.76 -19.37
C ASP A 492 39.26 26.08 -20.17
N PRO A 493 40.45 26.40 -20.71
CA PRO A 493 40.67 27.61 -21.52
C PRO A 493 39.86 27.67 -22.82
N GLN A 494 39.52 26.52 -23.41
CA GLN A 494 38.88 26.41 -24.72
C GLN A 494 37.40 26.05 -24.62
N VAL A 495 37.02 25.20 -23.67
CA VAL A 495 35.65 24.68 -23.55
C VAL A 495 35.01 24.91 -22.19
N TYR A 496 33.69 24.82 -22.12
CA TYR A 496 32.94 24.75 -20.87
C TYR A 496 32.88 23.31 -20.35
N THR A 497 32.98 23.16 -19.04
CA THR A 497 32.62 21.94 -18.32
C THR A 497 31.16 22.01 -17.94
N ALA A 498 30.34 21.07 -18.43
CA ALA A 498 28.94 20.96 -18.07
C ALA A 498 28.75 20.17 -16.77
N GLU A 499 27.84 20.60 -15.90
CA GLU A 499 27.43 19.86 -14.70
C GLU A 499 25.92 20.06 -14.46
N GLN A 500 25.21 19.03 -14.01
CA GLN A 500 23.82 19.16 -13.58
C GLN A 500 23.77 19.91 -12.23
N ILE A 501 22.75 20.74 -12.04
CA ILE A 501 22.54 21.50 -10.79
C ILE A 501 21.07 21.44 -10.33
N ASP A 502 20.85 21.63 -9.02
CA ASP A 502 19.51 21.76 -8.45
C ASP A 502 18.75 22.97 -9.01
N PRO A 503 17.40 22.95 -8.99
CA PRO A 503 16.58 24.09 -9.33
C PRO A 503 16.97 25.36 -8.56
N LEU A 504 17.03 26.48 -9.26
CA LEU A 504 17.37 27.77 -8.64
C LEU A 504 16.21 28.29 -7.77
N PRO A 505 16.50 29.00 -6.65
CA PRO A 505 15.47 29.58 -5.81
C PRO A 505 14.47 30.45 -6.59
N GLY A 506 13.17 30.28 -6.33
CA GLY A 506 12.08 30.93 -7.06
C GLY A 506 11.56 30.16 -8.28
N PHE A 507 12.13 28.99 -8.56
CA PHE A 507 11.66 28.03 -9.57
C PHE A 507 11.19 26.71 -8.96
N GLU A 508 10.96 26.67 -7.64
CA GLU A 508 10.32 25.54 -6.99
C GLU A 508 8.86 25.40 -7.50
N PRO A 509 8.35 24.17 -7.70
CA PRO A 509 6.98 23.97 -8.17
C PRO A 509 5.95 24.60 -7.21
N LEU A 510 5.12 25.50 -7.74
CA LEU A 510 4.07 26.20 -6.99
C LEU A 510 2.88 25.26 -6.74
N THR A 511 2.72 24.71 -5.53
CA THR A 511 1.41 24.55 -4.84
C THR A 511 1.56 23.91 -3.45
N ALA A 512 1.08 24.59 -2.39
CA ALA A 512 0.60 23.92 -1.19
C ALA A 512 -0.73 24.56 -0.75
N PRO A 513 -1.80 23.78 -0.50
CA PRO A 513 -3.06 24.29 0.02
C PRO A 513 -2.89 24.91 1.43
N ILE A 514 -3.83 25.78 1.83
CA ILE A 514 -3.89 26.30 3.21
C ILE A 514 -3.98 25.10 4.16
N PRO A 515 -3.09 24.97 5.14
CA PRO A 515 -3.09 23.81 6.03
C PRO A 515 -4.37 23.81 6.87
N VAL A 516 -5.06 22.67 6.89
CA VAL A 516 -6.11 22.33 7.85
C VAL A 516 -5.56 21.20 8.72
N LEU A 517 -5.78 21.24 10.03
CA LEU A 517 -5.34 20.17 10.92
C LEU A 517 -6.36 19.03 10.87
N THR A 518 -5.95 17.89 10.34
CA THR A 518 -6.72 16.63 10.34
C THR A 518 -6.47 15.83 11.62
N ALA A 519 -7.33 14.85 11.89
CA ALA A 519 -7.14 13.97 13.05
C ALA A 519 -5.90 13.09 12.84
N SER A 520 -4.96 13.15 13.78
CA SER A 520 -3.80 12.25 13.80
C SER A 520 -4.22 10.87 14.30
N GLN A 521 -3.44 9.84 13.94
CA GLN A 521 -3.67 8.48 14.42
C GLN A 521 -3.71 8.40 15.96
N SER A 522 -2.89 9.19 16.66
CA SER A 522 -2.88 9.22 18.13
C SER A 522 -4.21 9.66 18.76
N LEU A 523 -5.05 10.44 18.06
CA LEU A 523 -6.39 10.76 18.53
C LEU A 523 -7.33 9.56 18.41
N TYR A 524 -7.24 8.83 17.30
CA TYR A 524 -7.98 7.59 17.11
C TYR A 524 -7.52 6.51 18.09
N ASP A 525 -6.21 6.30 18.27
CA ASP A 525 -5.67 5.34 19.24
C ASP A 525 -6.12 5.65 20.67
N ALA A 526 -6.09 6.93 21.06
CA ALA A 526 -6.58 7.34 22.38
C ALA A 526 -8.06 6.99 22.62
N LEU A 527 -8.88 6.94 21.56
CA LEU A 527 -10.29 6.60 21.65
C LEU A 527 -10.54 5.11 21.46
N LEU A 528 -10.12 4.56 20.32
CA LEU A 528 -10.42 3.22 19.85
C LEU A 528 -9.59 2.14 20.54
N VAL A 529 -8.32 2.43 20.88
CA VAL A 529 -7.40 1.48 21.51
C VAL A 529 -7.37 1.66 23.02
N ASP A 530 -7.08 2.89 23.49
CA ASP A 530 -6.95 3.17 24.93
C ASP A 530 -8.32 3.30 25.64
N ASN A 531 -9.41 3.40 24.87
CA ASN A 531 -10.75 3.66 25.39
C ASN A 531 -10.81 4.88 26.33
N ASN A 532 -10.12 5.96 25.95
CA ASN A 532 -9.87 7.13 26.80
C ASN A 532 -10.28 8.46 26.13
N PRO A 533 -11.58 8.79 26.11
CA PRO A 533 -12.07 10.04 25.52
C PRO A 533 -11.51 11.31 26.19
N ALA A 534 -11.08 11.24 27.46
CA ALA A 534 -10.45 12.38 28.13
C ALA A 534 -9.04 12.66 27.56
N ARG A 535 -8.31 11.62 27.16
CA ARG A 535 -7.00 11.76 26.50
C ARG A 535 -7.16 12.43 25.13
N VAL A 536 -8.20 12.08 24.36
CA VAL A 536 -8.52 12.75 23.09
C VAL A 536 -8.67 14.26 23.30
N LEU A 537 -9.50 14.69 24.25
CA LEU A 537 -9.69 16.12 24.54
C LEU A 537 -8.40 16.83 24.98
N THR A 538 -7.52 16.13 25.69
CA THR A 538 -6.20 16.67 26.10
C THR A 538 -5.29 16.89 24.90
N LEU A 539 -5.19 15.90 24.00
CA LEU A 539 -4.42 15.99 22.76
C LEU A 539 -4.95 17.10 21.84
N LEU A 540 -6.27 17.24 21.73
CA LEU A 540 -6.90 18.32 20.96
C LEU A 540 -6.62 19.71 21.54
N ALA A 541 -6.62 19.85 22.87
CA ALA A 541 -6.28 21.11 23.51
C ALA A 541 -4.82 21.52 23.27
N GLU A 542 -3.89 20.55 23.26
CA GLU A 542 -2.50 20.76 22.90
C GLU A 542 -2.33 21.13 21.42
N LEU A 543 -3.00 20.40 20.52
CA LEU A 543 -3.01 20.67 19.08
C LEU A 543 -3.44 22.11 18.77
N ARG A 544 -4.53 22.58 19.39
CA ARG A 544 -5.02 23.96 19.25
C ARG A 544 -4.05 25.00 19.81
N ARG A 545 -3.44 24.71 20.97
CA ARG A 545 -2.48 25.62 21.61
C ARG A 545 -1.24 25.82 20.74
N ASN A 546 -0.79 24.75 20.10
CA ASN A 546 0.38 24.77 19.23
C ASN A 546 0.07 25.36 17.84
N ASN A 547 -1.20 25.44 17.45
CA ASN A 547 -1.62 25.92 16.13
C ASN A 547 -2.84 26.88 16.21
N PRO A 548 -2.71 28.05 16.86
CA PRO A 548 -3.86 28.89 17.18
C PRO A 548 -4.54 29.56 15.97
N GLN A 549 -3.89 29.58 14.80
CA GLN A 549 -4.41 30.21 13.57
C GLN A 549 -4.86 29.20 12.51
N THR A 550 -4.70 27.90 12.78
CA THR A 550 -5.01 26.84 11.82
C THR A 550 -6.39 26.28 12.11
N ALA A 551 -7.26 26.21 11.10
CA ALA A 551 -8.57 25.61 11.25
C ALA A 551 -8.45 24.10 11.49
N LEU A 552 -9.37 23.56 12.31
CA LEU A 552 -9.51 22.12 12.50
C LEU A 552 -10.42 21.54 11.41
N ALA A 553 -10.10 20.35 10.92
CA ALA A 553 -10.95 19.60 10.02
C ALA A 553 -12.17 19.00 10.75
N SER A 554 -13.19 18.61 9.98
CA SER A 554 -14.47 18.13 10.50
C SER A 554 -14.36 16.82 11.30
N ASP A 555 -13.40 15.96 10.97
CA ASP A 555 -13.08 14.72 11.71
C ASP A 555 -12.60 15.04 13.14
N VAL A 556 -11.72 16.02 13.29
CA VAL A 556 -11.21 16.48 14.59
C VAL A 556 -12.35 17.01 15.47
N LEU A 557 -13.24 17.81 14.88
CA LEU A 557 -14.41 18.37 15.57
C LEU A 557 -15.41 17.28 15.98
N TYR A 558 -15.55 16.22 15.17
CA TYR A 558 -16.40 15.09 15.51
C TYR A 558 -15.85 14.30 16.69
N LEU A 559 -14.55 13.99 16.68
CA LEU A 559 -13.88 13.31 17.80
C LEU A 559 -14.00 14.09 19.11
N GLU A 560 -13.93 15.42 19.06
CA GLU A 560 -14.21 16.26 20.23
C GLU A 560 -15.65 16.10 20.74
N ALA A 561 -16.63 16.19 19.84
CA ALA A 561 -18.05 16.09 20.19
C ALA A 561 -18.38 14.71 20.80
N LEU A 562 -17.91 13.63 20.16
CA LEU A 562 -18.06 12.26 20.64
C LEU A 562 -17.38 12.06 22.00
N SER A 563 -16.17 12.60 22.18
CA SER A 563 -15.45 12.49 23.46
C SER A 563 -16.21 13.19 24.60
N TYR A 564 -16.82 14.36 24.35
CA TYR A 564 -17.70 15.00 25.34
C TYR A 564 -18.94 14.15 25.64
N ASP A 565 -19.54 13.50 24.65
CA ASP A 565 -20.73 12.67 24.85
C ASP A 565 -20.42 11.42 25.68
N LEU A 566 -19.33 10.73 25.35
CA LEU A 566 -18.87 9.55 26.09
C LEU A 566 -18.43 9.86 27.53
N LEU A 567 -18.01 11.09 27.80
CA LEU A 567 -17.75 11.61 29.15
C LEU A 567 -19.00 12.16 29.85
N VAL A 568 -20.17 12.06 29.21
CA VAL A 568 -21.47 12.51 29.73
C VAL A 568 -21.53 14.03 29.95
N ASP A 569 -20.65 14.82 29.30
CA ASP A 569 -20.76 16.28 29.24
C ASP A 569 -21.78 16.69 28.15
N ARG A 570 -23.05 16.42 28.44
CA ARG A 570 -24.16 16.59 27.48
C ARG A 570 -24.27 18.02 26.94
N THR A 571 -23.85 19.03 27.71
CA THR A 571 -23.95 20.42 27.29
C THR A 571 -22.92 20.73 26.22
N ARG A 572 -21.65 20.35 26.45
CA ARG A 572 -20.58 20.56 25.48
C ARG A 572 -20.72 19.67 24.26
N ALA A 573 -21.08 18.40 24.44
CA ALA A 573 -21.33 17.48 23.33
C ALA A 573 -22.41 18.01 22.39
N ARG A 574 -23.56 18.45 22.92
CA ARG A 574 -24.63 19.03 22.11
C ARG A 574 -24.16 20.25 21.32
N GLN A 575 -23.41 21.14 21.97
CA GLN A 575 -22.86 22.34 21.31
C GLN A 575 -21.90 21.96 20.19
N ALA A 576 -20.95 21.06 20.46
CA ALA A 576 -19.95 20.62 19.50
C ALA A 576 -20.59 19.92 18.28
N TYR A 577 -21.56 19.02 18.48
CA TYR A 577 -22.30 18.40 17.36
C TYR A 577 -23.08 19.42 16.54
N TYR A 578 -23.78 20.35 17.19
CA TYR A 578 -24.55 21.38 16.49
C TYR A 578 -23.64 22.30 15.67
N ASP A 579 -22.51 22.73 16.25
CA ASP A 579 -21.53 23.59 15.58
C ASP A 579 -20.88 22.88 14.38
N LEU A 580 -20.52 21.60 14.52
CA LEU A 580 -20.00 20.80 13.42
C LEU A 580 -21.04 20.62 12.31
N TRP A 581 -22.28 20.27 12.65
CA TRP A 581 -23.36 20.14 11.68
C TRP A 581 -23.62 21.46 10.94
N GLN A 582 -23.58 22.60 11.64
CA GLN A 582 -23.74 23.91 11.02
C GLN A 582 -22.58 24.29 10.10
N GLN A 583 -21.33 24.00 10.50
CA GLN A 583 -20.13 24.38 9.75
C GLN A 583 -19.87 23.48 8.54
N SER A 584 -20.20 22.19 8.62
CA SER A 584 -19.89 21.20 7.59
C SER A 584 -21.08 20.28 7.31
N PRO A 585 -22.28 20.81 6.98
CA PRO A 585 -23.51 20.00 6.86
C PRO A 585 -23.45 18.93 5.76
N PHE A 586 -22.52 19.08 4.81
CA PHE A 586 -22.34 18.16 3.69
C PHE A 586 -21.23 17.12 3.92
N SER A 587 -20.41 17.25 4.98
CA SER A 587 -19.38 16.25 5.27
C SER A 587 -20.00 15.04 5.95
N VAL A 588 -19.35 13.88 5.84
CA VAL A 588 -19.75 12.65 6.57
C VAL A 588 -19.88 12.95 8.06
N TRP A 589 -18.95 13.73 8.60
CA TRP A 589 -18.90 14.13 10.01
C TRP A 589 -20.03 15.05 10.42
N GLY A 590 -20.43 16.00 9.57
CA GLY A 590 -21.58 16.86 9.84
C GLY A 590 -22.91 16.12 9.79
N GLN A 591 -23.05 15.16 8.86
CA GLN A 591 -24.22 14.27 8.81
C GLN A 591 -24.29 13.38 10.05
N LEU A 592 -23.17 12.78 10.45
CA LEU A 592 -23.10 11.95 11.64
C LEU A 592 -23.35 12.76 12.93
N ALA A 593 -22.88 14.00 12.99
CA ALA A 593 -23.19 14.93 14.07
C ALA A 593 -24.69 15.27 14.15
N ALA A 594 -25.37 15.39 13.01
CA ALA A 594 -26.82 15.60 12.96
C ALA A 594 -27.59 14.40 13.55
N GLU A 595 -27.13 13.16 13.30
CA GLU A 595 -27.76 11.95 13.86
C GLU A 595 -27.71 11.89 15.39
N HIS A 596 -26.74 12.56 16.01
CA HIS A 596 -26.63 12.67 17.46
C HIS A 596 -27.61 13.68 18.07
N LEU A 597 -28.32 14.46 17.26
CA LEU A 597 -29.23 15.50 17.70
C LEU A 597 -30.69 15.14 17.40
N GLU A 598 -31.58 15.49 18.32
CA GLU A 598 -33.03 15.33 18.20
C GLU A 598 -33.68 16.69 18.46
N GLN A 599 -34.56 17.11 17.55
CA GLN A 599 -35.33 18.35 17.71
C GLN A 599 -36.46 18.14 18.72
N ARG A 600 -36.60 19.07 19.66
CA ARG A 600 -37.64 19.09 20.71
C ARG A 600 -38.88 19.89 20.34
#